data_AF-A0A1V9VA62-F1
#
_entry.id   AF-A0A1V9VA62-F1
#
_cell.length_a   1.000
_cell.length_b   1.000
_cell.length_c   1.000
_cell.angle_alpha   90.00
_cell.angle_beta   90.00
_cell.angle_gamma   90.00
#
_symmetry.space_group_name_H-M   'P 1'
#
loop_
_entity.id
_entity.type
_entity.pdbx_description
1 polymer ?
#
loop_
_entity_poly.entity_id
_entity_poly.type
_entity_poly.pdbx_seq_one_letter_code
_entity_poly.pdbx_strand_id
1 'polypeptide(L)' 'MELNDLINKIHKTIEAKEIANISQPNMAKRIGVSPRTYTEYSRGVNQPLAMKALLNMLNELDDEDIVKIVRLWKNNNE' A
#
# COMPACT_ATOMS: atom_id res chain seq x y z
N MET A 1 -5.09 9.80 10.88
CA MET A 1 -4.38 9.63 9.58
C MET A 1 -5.35 8.95 8.66
N GLU A 2 -5.61 9.54 7.49
CA GLU A 2 -6.51 8.96 6.50
C GLU A 2 -5.78 7.92 5.63
N LEU A 3 -6.52 7.12 4.85
CA LEU A 3 -5.91 6.08 4.00
C LEU A 3 -4.95 6.66 2.96
N ASN A 4 -5.27 7.82 2.38
CA ASN A 4 -4.40 8.48 1.41
C ASN A 4 -3.08 8.95 2.03
N ASP A 5 -3.10 9.41 3.29
CA ASP A 5 -1.89 9.80 4.00
C ASP A 5 -0.95 8.60 4.17
N LEU A 6 -1.51 7.45 4.54
CA LEU A 6 -0.75 6.21 4.68
C LEU A 6 -0.17 5.75 3.34
N ILE A 7 -0.96 5.78 2.27
CA ILE A 7 -0.50 5.42 0.92
C ILE A 7 0.65 6.33 0.47
N ASN A 8 0.51 7.64 0.65
CA ASN A 8 1.55 8.60 0.30
C ASN A 8 2.81 8.39 1.14
N LYS A 9 2.68 8.10 2.44
CA LYS A 9 3.82 7.79 3.32
C LYS A 9 4.53 6.51 2.88
N ILE A 10 3.80 5.45 2.53
CA ILE A 10 4.37 4.19 2.05
C ILE A 10 5.09 4.42 0.72
N HIS A 11 4.50 5.16 -0.23
CA HIS A 11 5.15 5.53 -1.49
C HIS A 11 6.49 6.20 -1.23
N LYS A 12 6.53 7.24 -0.38
CA LYS A 12 7.76 7.97 -0.04
C LYS A 12 8.79 7.08 0.66
N THR A 13 8.34 6.12 1.47
CA THR A 13 9.24 5.17 2.13
C THR A 13 9.90 4.23 1.12
N ILE A 14 9.18 3.80 0.08
CA ILE A 14 9.74 2.97 -1.01
C ILE A 14 10.76 3.79 -1.82
N GLU A 15 10.43 5.03 -2.19
CA GLU A 15 11.35 5.93 -2.89
C GLU A 15 12.65 6.15 -2.10
N ALA A 16 12.53 6.40 -0.80
CA ALA A 16 13.67 6.59 0.09
C ALA A 16 14.57 5.36 0.16
N LYS A 17 13.98 4.16 0.21
CA LYS A 17 14.71 2.89 0.20
C LYS A 17 15.48 2.66 -1.10
N GLU A 18 14.99 3.19 -2.21
CA GLU A 18 15.59 3.02 -3.54
C GLU A 18 16.47 4.20 -3.96
N ILE A 19 16.55 5.26 -3.13
CA ILE A 19 17.27 6.51 -3.44
C ILE A 19 16.81 7.06 -4.81
N ALA A 20 15.53 6.93 -5.11
CA ALA A 20 14.96 7.27 -6.41
C ALA A 20 13.49 7.69 -6.28
N ASN A 21 13.07 8.68 -7.07
CA ASN A 21 11.66 9.03 -7.21
C ASN A 21 10.96 8.02 -8.14
N ILE A 22 9.73 7.66 -7.80
CA ILE A 22 8.89 6.73 -8.56
C ILE A 22 7.62 7.48 -8.91
N SER A 23 7.32 7.60 -10.20
CA SER A 23 6.06 8.22 -10.62
C SER A 23 4.85 7.38 -10.16
N GLN A 24 3.71 8.03 -9.93
CA GLN A 24 2.47 7.32 -9.57
C GLN A 24 2.11 6.20 -10.57
N PRO A 25 2.22 6.39 -11.91
CA PRO A 25 1.99 5.30 -12.87
C PRO A 25 2.95 4.12 -12.71
N ASN A 26 4.23 4.37 -12.42
CA ASN A 26 5.21 3.32 -12.20
C ASN A 26 4.93 2.54 -10.91
N MET A 27 4.56 3.24 -9.83
CA MET A 27 4.14 2.60 -8.58
C MET A 27 2.87 1.78 -8.77
N ALA A 28 1.88 2.32 -9.50
CA ALA A 28 0.64 1.62 -9.83
C ALA A 28 0.93 0.30 -10.58
N LYS A 29 1.79 0.36 -11.61
CA LYS A 29 2.23 -0.84 -12.35
C LYS A 29 2.91 -1.86 -11.42
N ARG A 30 3.78 -1.41 -10.52
CA ARG A 30 4.52 -2.27 -9.58
C ARG A 30 3.60 -3.02 -8.62
N ILE A 31 2.51 -2.41 -8.18
CA ILE A 31 1.57 -3.02 -7.23
C ILE A 31 0.34 -3.64 -7.90
N GLY A 32 0.30 -3.69 -9.23
CA GLY A 32 -0.76 -4.37 -9.99
C GLY A 32 -2.09 -3.64 -10.04
N VAL A 33 -2.12 -2.30 -9.97
CA VAL A 33 -3.35 -1.50 -10.12
C VAL A 33 -3.26 -0.52 -11.28
N SER A 34 -4.41 -0.05 -11.79
CA SER A 34 -4.40 0.97 -12.84
C SER A 34 -3.84 2.30 -12.31
N PRO A 35 -3.16 3.13 -13.14
CA PRO A 35 -2.69 4.46 -12.74
C PRO A 35 -3.81 5.36 -12.21
N ARG A 36 -5.02 5.25 -12.78
CA ARG A 36 -6.19 5.99 -12.33
C ARG A 36 -6.58 5.58 -10.90
N THR A 37 -6.71 4.28 -10.65
CA THR A 37 -7.03 3.73 -9.32
C THR A 37 -6.02 4.20 -8.28
N TYR A 38 -4.72 4.13 -8.60
CA TYR A 38 -3.67 4.61 -7.70
C TYR A 38 -3.79 6.12 -7.41
N THR A 39 -4.08 6.92 -8.45
CA THR A 39 -4.27 8.37 -8.30
C THR A 39 -5.46 8.68 -7.39
N GLU A 40 -6.59 7.98 -7.57
CA GLU A 40 -7.78 8.15 -6.72
C GLU A 40 -7.50 7.79 -5.26
N TYR A 41 -6.73 6.71 -5.01
CA TYR A 41 -6.31 6.31 -3.67
C TYR A 41 -5.37 7.33 -3.02
N SER A 42 -4.35 7.81 -3.74
CA SER A 42 -3.39 8.80 -3.22
C SER A 42 -4.02 10.17 -2.94
N ARG A 43 -5.11 10.51 -3.63
CA ARG A 43 -5.91 11.73 -3.40
C ARG A 43 -7.01 11.56 -2.35
N GLY A 44 -7.30 10.33 -1.92
CA GLY A 44 -8.38 10.03 -0.99
C GLY A 44 -9.79 10.14 -1.59
N VAL A 45 -9.92 10.17 -2.92
CA VAL A 45 -11.23 10.23 -3.62
C VAL A 45 -11.97 8.90 -3.50
N ASN A 46 -11.23 7.81 -3.60
CA ASN A 46 -11.76 6.46 -3.41
C ASN A 46 -11.06 5.83 -2.20
N GLN A 47 -11.84 5.45 -1.20
CA GLN A 47 -11.35 4.90 0.06
C GLN A 47 -12.06 3.56 0.34
N PRO A 48 -11.64 2.45 -0.30
CA PRO A 48 -12.31 1.17 -0.13
C PRO A 48 -12.33 0.73 1.34
N LEU A 49 -13.52 0.42 1.87
CA LEU A 49 -13.68 0.00 3.27
C LEU A 49 -12.83 -1.24 3.60
N ALA A 50 -12.65 -2.12 2.63
CA ALA A 50 -11.80 -3.30 2.76
C ALA A 50 -10.34 -2.97 3.11
N MET A 51 -9.77 -1.86 2.60
CA MET A 51 -8.40 -1.45 2.98
C MET A 51 -8.33 -1.06 4.45
N LYS A 52 -9.33 -0.31 4.94
CA LYS A 52 -9.42 0.08 6.34
C LYS A 52 -9.59 -1.14 7.24
N ALA A 53 -10.49 -2.06 6.87
CA ALA A 53 -10.71 -3.30 7.60
C ALA A 53 -9.43 -4.14 7.68
N LEU A 54 -8.73 -4.32 6.56
CA LEU A 54 -7.46 -5.06 6.51
C LEU A 54 -6.39 -4.44 7.43
N LEU A 55 -6.23 -3.12 7.38
CA LEU A 55 -5.26 -2.42 8.25
C LEU A 55 -5.62 -2.58 9.72
N ASN A 56 -6.90 -2.48 10.08
CA ASN A 56 -7.34 -2.71 11.46
C ASN A 56 -7.04 -4.14 11.91
N MET A 57 -7.35 -5.15 11.07
CA MET A 57 -7.05 -6.55 11.38
C MET A 57 -5.55 -6.79 11.56
N LEU A 58 -4.69 -6.17 10.75
CA LEU A 58 -3.24 -6.27 10.90
C LEU A 58 -2.73 -5.65 12.21
N ASN A 59 -3.40 -4.62 12.76
CA ASN A 59 -3.01 -4.03 14.05
C ASN A 59 -3.38 -4.88 15.27
N GLU A 60 -4.21 -5.91 15.11
CA GLU A 60 -4.52 -6.88 16.17
C GLU A 60 -3.47 -7.99 16.29
N LEU A 61 -2.49 -8.01 15.38
CA LEU A 61 -1.41 -9.00 15.32
C LEU A 61 -0.12 -8.41 15.92
N ASP A 62 0.78 -9.29 16.36
CA ASP A 62 2.13 -8.90 16.72
C ASP A 62 3.02 -8.62 15.49
N ASP A 63 4.19 -8.03 15.72
CA ASP A 63 5.10 -7.62 14.65
C ASP A 63 5.55 -8.79 13.76
N GLU A 64 5.76 -9.98 14.33
CA GLU A 64 6.20 -11.17 13.58
C GLU A 64 5.08 -11.69 12.69
N ASP A 65 3.86 -11.76 13.20
CA ASP A 65 2.68 -12.22 12.48
C ASP A 65 2.29 -11.24 11.37
N ILE A 66 2.40 -9.93 11.58
CA ILE A 66 2.20 -8.93 10.51
C ILE A 66 3.13 -9.21 9.33
N VAL A 67 4.44 -9.37 9.60
CA VAL A 67 5.42 -9.64 8.56
C VAL A 67 5.11 -10.95 7.85
N LYS A 68 4.80 -12.02 8.60
CA LYS A 68 4.47 -13.34 8.07
C LYS A 68 3.26 -13.29 7.14
N ILE A 69 2.15 -12.68 7.56
CA ILE A 69 0.92 -12.60 6.76
C ILE A 69 1.13 -11.76 5.49
N VAL A 70 1.79 -10.61 5.59
CA VAL A 70 2.05 -9.75 4.43
C VAL A 70 2.98 -10.43 3.42
N ARG A 71 3.98 -11.19 3.88
CA ARG A 71 4.89 -11.94 2.99
C ARG A 71 4.22 -13.17 2.38
N LEU A 72 3.33 -13.85 3.11
CA LEU A 72 2.53 -14.95 2.59
C LEU A 72 1.63 -14.49 1.43
N TRP A 73 1.03 -13.30 1.53
CA TRP A 73 0.23 -12.73 0.45
C TRP A 73 1.03 -12.54 -0.84
N LYS A 74 2.30 -12.11 -0.74
CA LYS A 74 3.19 -11.95 -1.91
C LYS A 74 3.38 -13.29 -2.64
N ASN A 75 3.64 -14.37 -1.90
CA ASN A 75 3.95 -15.68 -2.48
C ASN A 75 2.75 -16.35 -3.18
N ASN A 76 1.53 -15.95 -2.85
CA ASN A 76 0.31 -16.52 -3.47
C ASN A 76 -0.11 -15.77 -4.75
N ASN A 77 0.51 -14.63 -5.07
CA ASN A 77 0.14 -13.76 -6.18
C ASN A 77 1.31 -13.54 -7.19
N GLU A 78 2.40 -14.32 -7.06
CA GLU A 78 3.47 -14.48 -8.06
C GLU A 78 3.27 -15.80 -8.81
#